data_AF-A0A2H0P1H2-F1
#
_entry.id   AF-A0A2H0P1H2-F1
#
_cell.length_a   1.000
_cell.length_b   1.000
_cell.length_c   1.000
_cell.angle_alpha   90.00
_cell.angle_beta   90.00
_cell.angle_gamma   90.00
#
_symmetry.space_group_name_H-M   'P 1'
#
loop_
_entity.id
_entity.type
_entity.pdbx_description
1 polymer ?
#
loop_
_entity_poly.entity_id
_entity_poly.type
_entity_poly.pdbx_seq_one_letter_code
_entity_poly.pdbx_strand_id
1 'polypeptide(L)'
;MTILSLDPLTRKKFARFARIKRGYWSAVILTLAIVMSFFAECFVSNRAIAVRHEGHWRFPTYGAIIPGTEFGQDYEYETNYRRLQKTFEEAGTGDFVLLPPIPYSAYENDLPDGVYPPTAPSFGDRHFLGTDTSGRDVLARLIYGFRTAIIFSLLLLLCNYIVGISIGCAMGYYGGTFDMLFQRLIEVWSNVPFLYVIIIVASIMVPNFFSLIFIMMFFGWMGMTWYMRTATYKQKTREYV
;
A
#
# COMPACT_ATOMS: atom_id res chain seq x y z
N MET A 1 31.54 0.94 -18.02
CA MET A 1 30.87 0.85 -16.70
C MET A 1 29.44 0.37 -16.92
N THR A 2 29.22 -0.94 -17.01
CA THR A 2 27.88 -1.56 -17.03
C THR A 2 27.65 -2.13 -15.65
N ILE A 3 26.90 -1.42 -14.82
CA ILE A 3 26.82 -1.64 -13.36
C ILE A 3 26.18 -3.00 -12.98
N LEU A 4 25.60 -3.76 -13.91
CA LEU A 4 25.02 -5.08 -13.64
C LEU A 4 25.26 -6.04 -14.82
N SER A 5 26.39 -6.75 -14.83
CA SER A 5 26.52 -7.94 -15.70
C SER A 5 25.71 -9.08 -15.10
N LEU A 6 24.45 -9.22 -15.51
CA LEU A 6 23.58 -10.30 -15.05
C LEU A 6 24.18 -11.66 -15.38
N ASP A 7 24.20 -12.56 -14.39
CA ASP A 7 24.62 -13.94 -14.55
C ASP A 7 23.90 -14.63 -15.74
N PRO A 8 24.61 -15.42 -16.58
CA PRO A 8 24.02 -16.06 -17.75
C PRO A 8 22.78 -16.91 -17.44
N LEU A 9 22.72 -17.54 -16.26
CA LEU A 9 21.58 -18.34 -15.83
C LEU A 9 20.37 -17.45 -15.51
N THR A 10 20.60 -16.31 -14.85
CA THR A 10 19.58 -15.29 -14.59
C THR A 10 19.01 -14.73 -15.89
N ARG A 11 19.86 -14.44 -16.88
CA ARG A 11 19.42 -13.99 -18.20
C ARG A 11 18.55 -15.02 -18.92
N LYS A 12 18.91 -16.31 -18.85
CA LYS A 12 18.08 -17.41 -19.40
C LYS A 12 16.72 -17.50 -18.70
N LYS A 13 16.67 -17.38 -17.37
CA LYS A 13 15.41 -17.38 -16.60
C LYS A 13 14.51 -16.21 -16.99
N PHE A 14 15.07 -15.01 -17.10
CA PHE A 14 14.31 -13.83 -17.51
C PHE A 14 13.80 -13.95 -18.95
N ALA A 15 14.63 -14.44 -19.88
CA ALA A 15 14.20 -14.69 -21.25
C ALA A 15 13.06 -15.73 -21.31
N ARG A 16 13.11 -16.78 -20.48
CA ARG A 16 12.02 -17.75 -20.37
C ARG A 16 10.74 -17.11 -19.82
N PHE A 17 10.84 -16.24 -18.81
CA PHE A 17 9.70 -15.50 -18.27
C PHE A 17 9.08 -14.56 -19.31
N ALA A 18 9.91 -13.79 -20.03
CA ALA A 18 9.45 -12.87 -21.08
C ALA A 18 8.73 -13.57 -22.25
N ARG A 19 9.00 -14.86 -22.50
CA ARG A 19 8.25 -15.66 -23.47
C ARG A 19 6.79 -15.92 -23.05
N ILE A 20 6.51 -15.90 -21.74
CA ILE A 20 5.16 -16.04 -21.20
C ILE A 20 4.48 -14.67 -21.25
N LYS A 21 4.00 -14.28 -22.45
CA LYS A 21 3.46 -12.93 -22.72
C LYS A 21 2.47 -12.44 -21.66
N ARG A 22 1.50 -13.29 -21.27
CA ARG A 22 0.49 -12.93 -20.26
C ARG A 22 1.13 -12.64 -18.90
N GLY A 23 2.01 -13.51 -18.42
CA GLY A 23 2.71 -13.34 -17.14
C GLY A 23 3.62 -12.11 -17.14
N TYR A 24 4.31 -11.85 -18.24
CA TYR A 24 5.14 -10.66 -18.40
C TYR A 24 4.32 -9.36 -18.31
N TRP A 25 3.23 -9.25 -19.09
CA TRP A 25 2.37 -8.06 -19.05
C TRP A 25 1.67 -7.88 -17.70
N SER A 26 1.21 -8.96 -17.06
CA SER A 26 0.65 -8.88 -15.71
C SER A 26 1.68 -8.36 -14.69
N ALA A 27 2.93 -8.81 -14.77
CA ALA A 27 3.98 -8.32 -13.89
C ALA A 27 4.29 -6.84 -14.16
N VAL A 28 4.39 -6.42 -15.42
CA VAL A 28 4.60 -5.01 -15.80
C VAL A 28 3.46 -4.13 -15.29
N ILE A 29 2.20 -4.52 -15.51
CA ILE A 29 1.02 -3.77 -15.05
C ILE A 29 1.04 -3.66 -13.52
N LEU A 30 1.29 -4.76 -12.80
CA LEU A 30 1.34 -4.76 -11.35
C LEU A 30 2.47 -3.86 -10.84
N THR A 31 3.68 -3.96 -11.40
CA THR A 31 4.80 -3.10 -11.02
C THR A 31 4.49 -1.62 -11.27
N LEU A 32 3.91 -1.29 -12.42
CA LEU A 32 3.48 0.08 -12.72
C LEU A 32 2.41 0.56 -11.74
N ALA A 33 1.41 -0.26 -11.43
CA ALA A 33 0.37 0.09 -10.46
C ALA A 33 0.96 0.35 -9.07
N ILE A 34 1.91 -0.48 -8.62
CA ILE A 34 2.62 -0.28 -7.35
C ILE A 34 3.37 1.04 -7.36
N VAL A 35 4.19 1.30 -8.37
CA VAL A 35 4.96 2.55 -8.49
C VAL A 35 4.03 3.76 -8.53
N MET A 36 2.99 3.73 -9.36
CA MET A 36 2.00 4.82 -9.47
C MET A 36 1.29 5.08 -8.13
N SER A 37 1.02 4.04 -7.34
CA SER A 37 0.37 4.20 -6.04
C SER A 37 1.22 5.01 -5.04
N PHE A 38 2.56 4.94 -5.12
CA PHE A 38 3.45 5.77 -4.29
C PHE A 38 3.44 7.25 -4.68
N PHE A 39 3.03 7.57 -5.91
CA PHE A 39 2.83 8.93 -6.40
C PHE A 39 1.35 9.29 -6.51
N ALA A 40 0.48 8.58 -5.78
CA ALA A 40 -0.97 8.80 -5.84
C ALA A 40 -1.34 10.25 -5.50
N GLU A 41 -0.62 10.89 -4.59
CA GLU A 41 -0.83 12.28 -4.18
C GLU A 41 -0.76 13.28 -5.35
N CYS A 42 -0.05 12.96 -6.44
CA CYS A 42 -0.02 13.78 -7.66
C CYS A 42 -1.32 13.69 -8.47
N PHE A 43 -2.05 12.58 -8.39
CA PHE A 43 -3.18 12.30 -9.28
C PHE A 43 -4.52 12.17 -8.55
N VAL A 44 -4.46 11.90 -7.25
CA VAL A 44 -5.57 11.63 -6.34
C VAL A 44 -5.26 12.34 -5.04
N SER A 45 -5.79 13.54 -4.85
CA SER A 45 -5.61 14.29 -3.62
C SER A 45 -6.61 15.42 -3.54
N ASN A 46 -7.02 15.78 -2.33
CA ASN A 46 -7.80 16.99 -2.10
C ASN A 46 -6.96 18.27 -2.08
N ARG A 47 -5.63 18.12 -2.05
CA ARG A 47 -4.67 19.23 -2.19
C ARG A 47 -4.42 19.53 -3.65
N ALA A 48 -4.31 20.82 -3.98
CA ALA A 48 -3.86 21.24 -5.30
C ALA A 48 -2.39 20.85 -5.54
N ILE A 49 -2.08 20.48 -6.79
CA ILE A 49 -0.71 20.24 -7.25
C ILE A 49 0.09 21.53 -7.17
N ALA A 50 -0.48 22.62 -7.69
CA ALA A 50 0.13 23.93 -7.68
C ALA A 50 -0.93 25.02 -7.53
N VAL A 51 -0.58 26.08 -6.81
CA VAL A 51 -1.40 27.30 -6.69
C VAL A 51 -0.51 28.49 -6.98
N ARG A 52 -0.97 29.40 -7.84
CA ARG A 52 -0.39 30.71 -8.03
C ARG A 52 -1.33 31.74 -7.45
N HIS A 53 -0.83 32.50 -6.48
CA HIS A 53 -1.55 33.61 -5.87
C HIS A 53 -0.60 34.79 -5.72
N GLU A 54 -0.99 35.97 -6.22
CA GLU A 54 -0.19 37.21 -6.14
C GLU A 54 1.24 37.06 -6.72
N GLY A 55 1.39 36.25 -7.77
CA GLY A 55 2.68 35.99 -8.42
C GLY A 55 3.58 34.95 -7.73
N HIS A 56 3.19 34.44 -6.56
CA HIS A 56 3.92 33.40 -5.84
C HIS A 56 3.36 32.00 -6.10
N TRP A 57 4.26 31.04 -6.31
CA TRP A 57 3.92 29.64 -6.53
C TRP A 57 4.03 28.84 -5.25
N ARG A 58 2.97 28.08 -4.94
CA ARG A 58 2.92 27.16 -3.81
C ARG A 58 2.55 25.76 -4.30
N PHE A 59 3.09 24.72 -3.67
CA PHE A 59 2.85 23.31 -4.01
C PHE A 59 2.27 22.55 -2.81
N PRO A 60 0.97 22.67 -2.53
CA PRO A 60 0.33 22.09 -1.36
C PRO A 60 0.47 20.57 -1.20
N THR A 61 0.50 19.82 -2.30
CA THR A 61 0.59 18.35 -2.30
C THR A 61 1.74 17.81 -1.45
N TYR A 62 2.90 18.48 -1.47
CA TYR A 62 4.11 18.05 -0.75
C TYR A 62 4.56 19.04 0.33
N GLY A 63 3.79 20.11 0.54
CA GLY A 63 4.08 21.17 1.47
C GLY A 63 3.37 21.03 2.82
N ALA A 64 3.68 21.96 3.71
CA ALA A 64 2.90 22.17 4.93
C ALA A 64 1.46 22.57 4.59
N ILE A 65 0.56 22.41 5.57
CA ILE A 65 -0.81 22.88 5.46
C ILE A 65 -0.78 24.39 5.24
N ILE A 66 -1.52 24.86 4.23
CA ILE A 66 -1.65 26.28 3.92
C ILE A 66 -3.07 26.72 4.32
N PRO A 67 -3.20 27.64 5.28
CA PRO A 67 -4.49 28.13 5.73
C PRO A 67 -5.18 28.96 4.64
N GLY A 68 -6.51 29.04 4.69
CA GLY A 68 -7.29 29.84 3.75
C GLY A 68 -6.93 31.34 3.75
N THR A 69 -6.51 31.88 4.90
CA THR A 69 -6.08 33.28 5.05
C THR A 69 -4.95 33.68 4.10
N GLU A 70 -4.06 32.75 3.76
CA GLU A 70 -2.96 32.96 2.80
C GLU A 70 -3.43 33.12 1.35
N PHE A 71 -4.69 32.80 1.08
CA PHE A 71 -5.34 32.97 -0.22
C PHE A 71 -6.51 33.96 -0.16
N GLY A 72 -6.52 34.84 0.85
CA GLY A 72 -7.57 35.85 1.05
C GLY A 72 -8.91 35.31 1.54
N GLN A 73 -8.94 34.10 2.14
CA GLN A 73 -10.15 33.54 2.75
C GLN A 73 -10.24 33.91 4.25
N ASP A 74 -11.43 33.76 4.82
CA ASP A 74 -11.77 34.15 6.19
C ASP A 74 -11.56 33.05 7.25
N TYR A 75 -10.71 32.04 6.96
CA TYR A 75 -10.51 30.88 7.83
C TYR A 75 -9.06 30.41 7.92
N GLU A 76 -8.67 29.89 9.09
CA GLU A 76 -7.30 29.49 9.42
C GLU A 76 -7.01 27.97 9.27
N TYR A 77 -7.99 27.18 8.88
CA TYR A 77 -7.78 25.74 8.61
C TYR A 77 -7.36 25.48 7.16
N GLU A 78 -7.04 24.22 6.85
CA GLU A 78 -6.56 23.80 5.53
C GLU A 78 -7.47 24.26 4.39
N THR A 79 -6.87 24.90 3.40
CA THR A 79 -7.58 25.49 2.25
C THR A 79 -8.35 24.43 1.45
N ASN A 80 -9.63 24.68 1.20
CA ASN A 80 -10.39 23.90 0.23
C ASN A 80 -10.05 24.37 -1.19
N TYR A 81 -9.09 23.69 -1.82
CA TYR A 81 -8.58 24.07 -3.14
C TYR A 81 -9.63 23.95 -4.26
N ARG A 82 -10.64 23.08 -4.12
CA ARG A 82 -11.75 22.98 -5.09
C ARG A 82 -12.61 24.25 -5.07
N ARG A 83 -12.90 24.76 -3.87
CA ARG A 83 -13.61 26.03 -3.70
C ARG A 83 -12.75 27.21 -4.14
N LEU A 84 -11.46 27.21 -3.76
CA LEU A 84 -10.52 28.26 -4.13
C LEU A 84 -10.40 28.41 -5.66
N GLN A 85 -10.33 27.29 -6.40
CA GLN A 85 -10.30 27.32 -7.85
C GLN A 85 -11.50 28.09 -8.43
N LYS A 86 -12.71 27.79 -7.96
CA LYS A 86 -13.94 28.51 -8.40
C LYS A 86 -13.87 29.99 -8.06
N THR A 87 -13.42 30.34 -6.85
CA THR A 87 -13.28 31.75 -6.44
C THR A 87 -12.28 32.52 -7.32
N PHE A 88 -11.15 31.92 -7.69
CA PHE A 88 -10.17 32.56 -8.58
C PHE A 88 -10.68 32.69 -10.01
N GLU A 89 -11.41 31.69 -10.51
CA GLU A 89 -12.07 31.74 -11.82
C GLU A 89 -13.12 32.86 -11.88
N GLU A 90 -13.90 33.05 -10.80
CA GLU A 90 -14.90 34.12 -10.69
C GLU A 90 -14.28 35.51 -10.51
N ALA A 91 -13.19 35.63 -9.75
CA ALA A 91 -12.54 36.91 -9.46
C ALA A 91 -11.74 37.47 -10.64
N GLY A 92 -11.27 36.62 -11.56
CA GLY A 92 -10.53 37.04 -12.76
C GLY A 92 -9.16 37.69 -12.49
N THR A 93 -8.57 37.46 -11.30
CA THR A 93 -7.32 38.09 -10.84
C THR A 93 -6.05 37.57 -11.53
N GLY A 94 -6.17 36.57 -12.41
CA GLY A 94 -5.03 35.88 -13.01
C GLY A 94 -4.35 34.87 -12.07
N ASP A 95 -4.85 34.73 -10.85
CA ASP A 95 -4.50 33.63 -9.95
C ASP A 95 -5.04 32.32 -10.48
N PHE A 96 -4.38 31.21 -10.14
CA PHE A 96 -4.81 29.92 -10.64
C PHE A 96 -4.52 28.78 -9.67
N VAL A 97 -5.38 27.77 -9.72
CA VAL A 97 -5.24 26.53 -8.98
C VAL A 97 -5.20 25.37 -9.96
N LEU A 98 -4.15 24.54 -9.86
CA LEU A 98 -4.04 23.28 -10.58
C LEU A 98 -4.41 22.12 -9.66
N LEU A 99 -5.62 21.60 -9.83
CA LEU A 99 -6.09 20.41 -9.13
C LEU A 99 -5.59 19.12 -9.80
N PRO A 100 -5.43 18.02 -9.04
CA PRO A 100 -5.19 16.72 -9.64
C PRO A 100 -6.45 16.22 -10.39
N PRO A 101 -6.29 15.20 -11.28
CA PRO A 101 -7.39 14.59 -12.01
C PRO A 101 -8.53 14.11 -11.10
N ILE A 102 -8.21 13.55 -9.93
CA ILE A 102 -9.18 13.16 -8.91
C ILE A 102 -8.93 14.07 -7.69
N PRO A 103 -9.65 15.19 -7.56
CA PRO A 103 -9.39 16.18 -6.52
C PRO A 103 -9.99 15.77 -5.17
N TYR A 104 -9.94 14.49 -4.81
CA TYR A 104 -10.55 13.91 -3.62
C TYR A 104 -9.56 13.10 -2.81
N SER A 105 -9.68 13.14 -1.48
CA SER A 105 -8.92 12.27 -0.58
C SER A 105 -9.70 11.00 -0.23
N ALA A 106 -9.01 9.95 0.21
CA ALA A 106 -9.65 8.68 0.58
C ALA A 106 -10.49 8.74 1.88
N TYR A 107 -10.30 9.80 2.68
CA TYR A 107 -10.89 9.95 4.01
C TYR A 107 -11.89 11.10 4.12
N GLU A 108 -11.94 12.00 3.14
CA GLU A 108 -12.94 13.07 3.13
C GLU A 108 -14.29 12.59 2.66
N ASN A 109 -15.33 13.23 3.18
CA ASN A 109 -16.70 13.06 2.73
C ASN A 109 -17.05 14.26 1.84
N ASP A 110 -17.52 14.01 0.63
CA ASP A 110 -18.11 15.02 -0.25
C ASP A 110 -19.63 14.86 -0.19
N LEU A 111 -20.31 15.84 0.43
CA LEU A 111 -21.75 15.83 0.67
C LEU A 111 -22.37 17.10 0.09
N PRO A 112 -22.64 17.15 -1.22
CA PRO A 112 -23.31 18.28 -1.84
C PRO A 112 -24.72 18.47 -1.26
N ASP A 113 -25.15 19.72 -1.11
CA ASP A 113 -26.47 20.04 -0.57
C ASP A 113 -27.59 19.38 -1.39
N GLY A 114 -28.50 18.68 -0.72
CA GLY A 114 -29.63 18.00 -1.35
C GLY A 114 -29.29 16.70 -2.08
N VAL A 115 -28.04 16.25 -2.04
CA VAL A 115 -27.60 14.97 -2.63
C VAL A 115 -27.30 13.97 -1.52
N TYR A 116 -28.04 12.86 -1.51
CA TYR A 116 -27.81 11.77 -0.56
C TYR A 116 -26.89 10.71 -1.18
N PRO A 117 -25.77 10.36 -0.54
CA PRO A 117 -24.91 9.28 -1.00
C PRO A 117 -25.60 7.91 -0.86
N PRO A 118 -25.19 6.89 -1.64
CA PRO A 118 -24.13 6.91 -2.63
C PRO A 118 -24.55 7.58 -3.95
N THR A 119 -23.62 8.30 -4.58
CA THR A 119 -23.80 8.89 -5.90
C THR A 119 -23.28 7.98 -7.01
N ALA A 120 -23.95 8.01 -8.17
CA ALA A 120 -23.51 7.27 -9.34
C ALA A 120 -22.19 7.83 -9.92
N PRO A 121 -21.42 7.05 -10.70
CA PRO A 121 -20.24 7.53 -11.41
C PRO A 121 -20.51 8.79 -12.24
N SER A 122 -19.69 9.84 -12.02
CA SER A 122 -19.82 11.14 -12.69
C SER A 122 -18.45 11.64 -13.16
N PHE A 123 -18.36 11.98 -14.46
CA PHE A 123 -17.18 12.64 -15.02
C PHE A 123 -17.13 14.13 -14.68
N GLY A 124 -18.30 14.78 -14.54
CA GLY A 124 -18.41 16.21 -14.24
C GLY A 124 -17.91 16.51 -12.82
N ASP A 125 -18.35 15.71 -11.86
CA ASP A 125 -17.95 15.83 -10.45
C ASP A 125 -16.60 15.14 -10.18
N ARG A 126 -16.00 14.50 -11.19
CA ARG A 126 -14.75 13.72 -11.07
C ARG A 126 -14.81 12.56 -10.06
N HIS A 127 -16.02 12.17 -9.66
CA HIS A 127 -16.30 10.90 -9.00
C HIS A 127 -16.41 9.76 -10.02
N PHE A 128 -15.29 9.37 -10.64
CA PHE A 128 -15.29 8.45 -11.78
C PHE A 128 -15.88 7.06 -11.50
N LEU A 129 -15.89 6.62 -10.23
CA LEU A 129 -16.54 5.37 -9.79
C LEU A 129 -17.70 5.61 -8.80
N GLY A 130 -18.13 6.86 -8.63
CA GLY A 130 -19.15 7.25 -7.67
C GLY A 130 -18.62 7.34 -6.23
N THR A 131 -19.55 7.48 -5.29
CA THR A 131 -19.25 7.61 -3.85
C THR A 131 -19.77 6.42 -3.03
N ASP A 132 -19.17 6.19 -1.87
CA ASP A 132 -19.68 5.24 -0.87
C ASP A 132 -20.88 5.82 -0.09
N THR A 133 -21.48 5.04 0.83
CA THR A 133 -22.64 5.47 1.64
C THR A 133 -22.36 6.66 2.55
N SER A 134 -21.10 7.04 2.74
CA SER A 134 -20.69 8.22 3.52
C SER A 134 -20.28 9.41 2.64
N GLY A 135 -20.43 9.31 1.32
CA GLY A 135 -20.07 10.37 0.38
C GLY A 135 -18.58 10.42 0.03
N ARG A 136 -17.82 9.34 0.27
CA ARG A 136 -16.38 9.32 -0.02
C ARG A 136 -16.12 8.77 -1.43
N ASP A 137 -15.16 9.34 -2.14
CA ASP A 137 -14.83 8.90 -3.50
C ASP A 137 -14.32 7.44 -3.54
N VAL A 138 -15.00 6.58 -4.30
CA VAL A 138 -14.67 5.14 -4.36
C VAL A 138 -13.32 4.91 -5.04
N LEU A 139 -13.01 5.64 -6.11
CA LEU A 139 -11.78 5.45 -6.87
C LEU A 139 -10.54 5.84 -6.05
N ALA A 140 -10.60 6.97 -5.34
CA ALA A 140 -9.56 7.42 -4.44
C ALA A 140 -9.33 6.37 -3.34
N ARG A 141 -10.39 5.86 -2.74
CA ARG A 141 -10.30 4.79 -1.73
C ARG A 141 -9.67 3.51 -2.28
N LEU A 142 -9.97 3.13 -3.52
CA LEU A 142 -9.35 1.96 -4.15
C LEU A 142 -7.85 2.17 -4.39
N ILE A 143 -7.43 3.35 -4.83
CA ILE A 143 -6.00 3.64 -5.11
C ILE A 143 -5.18 3.67 -3.80
N TYR A 144 -5.66 4.39 -2.78
CA TYR A 144 -5.02 4.45 -1.47
C TYR A 144 -5.11 3.11 -0.72
N GLY A 145 -6.21 2.37 -0.88
CA GLY A 145 -6.40 1.02 -0.35
C GLY A 145 -5.45 0.01 -0.98
N PHE A 146 -5.26 0.07 -2.30
CA PHE A 146 -4.30 -0.75 -3.04
C PHE A 146 -2.88 -0.52 -2.53
N ARG A 147 -2.45 0.75 -2.37
CA ARG A 147 -1.15 1.10 -1.78
C ARG A 147 -0.96 0.44 -0.42
N THR A 148 -1.95 0.62 0.46
CA THR A 148 -1.91 0.09 1.82
C THR A 148 -1.84 -1.44 1.82
N ALA A 149 -2.63 -2.12 1.00
CA ALA A 149 -2.63 -3.58 0.88
C ALA A 149 -1.31 -4.14 0.35
N ILE A 150 -0.70 -3.49 -0.66
CA ILE A 150 0.60 -3.90 -1.19
C ILE A 150 1.70 -3.72 -0.15
N ILE A 151 1.79 -2.55 0.50
CA ILE A 151 2.81 -2.31 1.54
C ILE A 151 2.64 -3.33 2.67
N PHE A 152 1.41 -3.55 3.13
CA PHE A 152 1.10 -4.54 4.16
C PHE A 152 1.56 -5.95 3.77
N SER A 153 1.19 -6.41 2.57
CA SER A 153 1.52 -7.76 2.11
C SER A 153 3.03 -7.95 1.90
N LEU A 154 3.74 -6.95 1.39
CA LEU A 154 5.19 -6.99 1.22
C LEU A 154 5.92 -7.03 2.56
N LEU A 155 5.51 -6.21 3.53
CA LEU A 155 6.14 -6.19 4.86
C LEU A 155 5.89 -7.50 5.59
N LEU A 156 4.64 -8.00 5.56
CA LEU A 156 4.28 -9.28 6.18
C LEU A 156 5.04 -10.45 5.53
N LEU A 157 5.15 -10.46 4.20
CA LEU A 157 5.94 -11.46 3.47
C LEU A 157 7.40 -11.42 3.92
N LEU A 158 8.02 -10.24 3.92
CA LEU A 158 9.41 -10.07 4.32
C LEU A 158 9.64 -10.62 5.74
N CYS A 159 8.82 -10.20 6.70
CA CYS A 159 8.93 -10.63 8.09
C CYS A 159 8.75 -12.16 8.24
N ASN A 160 7.71 -12.72 7.61
CA ASN A 160 7.46 -14.17 7.66
C ASN A 160 8.61 -14.97 7.03
N TYR A 161 9.17 -14.48 5.93
CA TYR A 161 10.24 -15.17 5.23
C TYR A 161 11.55 -15.06 6.01
N ILE A 162 11.89 -13.91 6.59
CA ILE A 162 13.08 -13.76 7.43
C ILE A 162 13.02 -14.77 8.59
N VAL A 163 11.92 -14.82 9.33
CA VAL A 163 11.76 -15.73 10.47
C VAL A 163 11.73 -17.19 10.00
N GLY A 164 10.87 -17.51 9.03
CA GLY A 164 10.66 -18.88 8.57
C GLY A 164 11.89 -19.48 7.88
N ILE A 165 12.59 -18.71 7.04
CA ILE A 165 13.83 -19.16 6.41
C ILE A 165 14.90 -19.40 7.48
N SER A 166 15.08 -18.46 8.42
CA SER A 166 16.12 -18.58 9.44
C SER A 166 15.92 -19.82 10.32
N ILE A 167 14.70 -20.00 10.84
CA ILE A 167 14.37 -21.15 11.70
C ILE A 167 14.38 -22.44 10.88
N GLY A 168 13.79 -22.45 9.69
CA GLY A 168 13.73 -23.66 8.86
C GLY A 168 15.11 -24.14 8.41
N CYS A 169 15.99 -23.22 8.00
CA CYS A 169 17.39 -23.52 7.73
C CYS A 169 18.08 -24.11 8.96
N ALA A 170 17.90 -23.51 10.14
CA ALA A 170 18.50 -24.02 11.37
C ALA A 170 17.99 -25.43 11.72
N MET A 171 16.67 -25.68 11.57
CA MET A 171 16.06 -26.99 11.80
C MET A 171 16.64 -28.05 10.86
N GLY A 172 16.72 -27.76 9.55
CA GLY A 172 17.25 -28.71 8.57
C GLY A 172 18.77 -28.91 8.67
N TYR A 173 19.52 -27.87 9.08
CA TYR A 173 20.97 -27.92 9.19
C TYR A 173 21.44 -28.66 10.46
N TYR A 174 20.98 -28.23 11.64
CA TYR A 174 21.38 -28.84 12.91
C TYR A 174 20.74 -30.22 13.11
N GLY A 175 19.47 -30.39 12.71
CA GLY A 175 18.75 -31.65 12.88
C GLY A 175 18.60 -32.08 14.35
N GLY A 176 18.23 -33.34 14.56
CA GLY A 176 18.20 -33.98 15.89
C GLY A 176 17.30 -33.25 16.90
N THR A 177 17.85 -32.95 18.08
CA THR A 177 17.11 -32.33 19.19
C THR A 177 16.60 -30.93 18.85
N PHE A 178 17.36 -30.13 18.10
CA PHE A 178 16.94 -28.77 17.72
C PHE A 178 15.71 -28.82 16.82
N ASP A 179 15.74 -29.69 15.82
CA ASP A 179 14.61 -29.93 14.92
C ASP A 179 13.38 -30.45 15.67
N MET A 180 13.57 -31.44 16.55
CA MET A 180 12.49 -32.02 17.33
C MET A 180 11.82 -31.00 18.26
N LEU A 181 12.60 -30.14 18.94
CA LEU A 181 12.07 -29.10 19.83
C LEU A 181 11.20 -28.09 19.06
N PHE A 182 11.71 -27.54 17.97
CA PHE A 182 10.97 -26.56 17.17
C PHE A 182 9.77 -27.19 16.46
N GLN A 183 9.85 -28.46 16.07
CA GLN A 183 8.69 -29.18 15.55
C GLN A 183 7.58 -29.27 16.60
N ARG A 184 7.90 -29.62 17.86
CA ARG A 184 6.90 -29.64 18.95
C ARG A 184 6.32 -28.25 19.23
N LEU A 185 7.17 -27.22 19.25
CA LEU A 185 6.72 -25.84 19.42
C LEU A 185 5.73 -25.44 18.32
N ILE A 186 6.06 -25.71 17.06
CA ILE A 186 5.20 -25.37 15.92
C ILE A 186 3.91 -26.20 15.95
N GLU A 187 3.97 -27.49 16.31
CA GLU A 187 2.78 -28.33 16.48
C GLU A 187 1.83 -27.70 17.51
N VAL A 188 2.31 -27.39 18.73
CA VAL A 188 1.49 -26.76 19.78
C VAL A 188 0.98 -25.39 19.33
N TRP A 189 1.84 -24.55 18.74
CA TRP A 189 1.49 -23.21 18.31
C TRP A 189 0.44 -23.20 17.18
N SER A 190 0.54 -24.13 16.24
CA SER A 190 -0.40 -24.26 15.11
C SER A 190 -1.80 -24.74 15.52
N ASN A 191 -1.93 -25.32 16.71
CA ASN A 191 -3.24 -25.68 17.27
C ASN A 191 -3.99 -24.47 17.84
N VAL A 192 -3.31 -23.33 18.04
CA VAL A 192 -3.95 -22.09 18.51
C VAL A 192 -4.80 -21.53 17.37
N PRO A 193 -6.13 -21.38 17.53
CA PRO A 193 -6.96 -20.95 16.42
C PRO A 193 -6.81 -19.44 16.18
N PHE A 194 -6.34 -19.10 14.98
CA PHE A 194 -6.02 -17.74 14.55
C PHE A 194 -7.15 -16.73 14.80
N LEU A 195 -8.39 -17.09 14.47
CA LEU A 195 -9.55 -16.21 14.64
C LEU A 195 -9.80 -15.83 16.10
N TYR A 196 -9.62 -16.76 17.05
CA TYR A 196 -9.81 -16.45 18.47
C TYR A 196 -8.79 -15.45 18.98
N VAL A 197 -7.52 -15.59 18.57
CA VAL A 197 -6.46 -14.65 18.96
C VAL A 197 -6.77 -13.25 18.45
N ILE A 198 -7.21 -13.11 17.19
CA ILE A 198 -7.62 -11.82 16.65
C ILE A 198 -8.79 -11.23 17.46
N ILE A 199 -9.82 -12.03 17.78
CA ILE A 199 -10.99 -11.55 18.53
C ILE A 199 -10.58 -11.07 19.93
N ILE A 200 -9.73 -11.82 20.63
CA ILE A 200 -9.24 -11.46 21.96
C ILE A 200 -8.45 -10.14 21.89
N VAL A 201 -7.53 -10.01 20.94
CA VAL A 201 -6.75 -8.77 20.79
C VAL A 201 -7.66 -7.60 20.44
N ALA A 202 -8.60 -7.79 19.51
CA ALA A 202 -9.57 -6.77 19.11
C ALA A 202 -10.51 -6.35 20.26
N SER A 203 -10.77 -7.24 21.23
CA SER A 203 -11.55 -6.92 22.43
C SER A 203 -10.79 -6.09 23.46
N ILE A 204 -9.45 -6.13 23.44
CA ILE A 204 -8.59 -5.41 24.39
C ILE A 204 -8.14 -4.07 23.80
N MET A 205 -7.84 -4.03 22.50
CA MET A 205 -7.38 -2.84 21.81
C MET A 205 -7.89 -2.79 20.37
N VAL A 206 -8.05 -1.59 19.81
CA VAL A 206 -8.38 -1.42 18.38
C VAL A 206 -7.15 -1.76 17.54
N PRO A 207 -7.19 -2.79 16.67
CA PRO A 207 -6.03 -3.15 15.85
C PRO A 207 -5.69 -2.03 14.87
N ASN A 208 -4.45 -1.54 14.93
CA ASN A 208 -3.85 -0.67 13.94
C ASN A 208 -3.03 -1.47 12.91
N PHE A 209 -2.57 -0.79 11.85
CA PHE A 209 -1.76 -1.37 10.77
C PHE A 209 -0.62 -2.27 11.27
N PHE A 210 0.21 -1.79 12.20
CA PHE A 210 1.36 -2.54 12.69
C PHE A 210 0.97 -3.70 13.59
N SER A 211 -0.04 -3.54 14.44
CA SER A 211 -0.52 -4.61 15.29
C SER A 211 -1.03 -5.81 14.48
N LEU A 212 -1.74 -5.56 13.37
CA LEU A 212 -2.17 -6.62 12.46
C LEU A 212 -0.98 -7.34 11.82
N ILE A 213 0.06 -6.61 11.42
CA ILE A 213 1.29 -7.22 10.89
C ILE A 213 1.94 -8.13 11.94
N PHE A 214 2.09 -7.67 13.19
CA PHE A 214 2.68 -8.49 14.24
C PHE A 214 1.85 -9.75 14.52
N ILE A 215 0.54 -9.61 14.69
CA ILE A 215 -0.36 -10.75 14.94
C ILE A 215 -0.27 -11.74 13.78
N MET A 216 -0.35 -11.28 12.53
CA MET A 216 -0.24 -12.17 11.36
C MET A 216 1.15 -12.79 11.25
N MET A 217 2.22 -12.05 11.58
CA MET A 217 3.59 -12.55 11.56
C MET A 217 3.78 -13.69 12.54
N PHE A 218 3.21 -13.61 13.76
CA PHE A 218 3.29 -14.67 14.78
C PHE A 218 2.76 -16.03 14.32
N PHE A 219 1.86 -16.05 13.33
CA PHE A 219 1.29 -17.28 12.79
C PHE A 219 1.80 -17.62 11.37
N GLY A 220 2.22 -16.61 10.59
CA GLY A 220 2.55 -16.79 9.18
C GLY A 220 3.91 -17.42 8.88
N TRP A 221 4.84 -17.40 9.83
CA TRP A 221 6.21 -17.92 9.64
C TRP A 221 6.28 -19.46 9.53
N MET A 222 5.35 -20.17 10.16
CA MET A 222 5.40 -21.64 10.31
C MET A 222 5.43 -22.38 8.97
N GLY A 223 4.60 -21.98 8.00
CA GLY A 223 4.56 -22.65 6.70
C GLY A 223 5.89 -22.57 5.94
N MET A 224 6.54 -21.40 5.98
CA MET A 224 7.85 -21.21 5.34
C MET A 224 8.97 -21.98 6.07
N THR A 225 8.90 -22.09 7.39
CA THR A 225 9.81 -22.93 8.19
C THR A 225 9.83 -24.37 7.73
N TRP A 226 8.67 -24.97 7.49
CA TRP A 226 8.56 -26.37 7.06
C TRP A 226 9.14 -26.60 5.67
N TYR A 227 8.85 -25.67 4.74
CA TYR A 227 9.44 -25.69 3.41
C TYR A 227 10.97 -25.63 3.49
N MET A 228 11.50 -24.66 4.23
CA MET A 228 12.94 -24.43 4.30
C MET A 228 13.68 -25.53 5.08
N ARG A 229 13.06 -26.11 6.11
CA ARG A 229 13.56 -27.32 6.80
C ARG A 229 13.77 -28.46 5.82
N THR A 230 12.76 -28.78 5.02
CA THR A 230 12.81 -29.86 4.03
C THR A 230 13.83 -29.57 2.94
N ALA A 231 13.87 -28.34 2.44
CA ALA A 231 14.84 -27.90 1.43
C ALA A 231 16.28 -28.03 1.96
N THR A 232 16.53 -27.57 3.19
CA THR A 232 17.86 -27.60 3.82
C THR A 232 18.30 -29.02 4.11
N TYR A 233 17.41 -29.87 4.63
CA TYR A 233 17.70 -31.29 4.85
C TYR A 233 18.10 -31.98 3.54
N LYS A 234 17.39 -31.70 2.44
CA LYS A 234 17.74 -32.22 1.09
C LYS A 234 19.07 -31.70 0.56
N GLN A 235 19.48 -30.48 0.91
CA GLN A 235 20.78 -29.94 0.50
C GLN A 235 21.91 -30.55 1.33
N LYS A 236 21.69 -30.74 2.64
CA LYS A 236 22.67 -31.34 3.56
C LYS A 236 23.09 -32.76 3.17
N THR A 237 22.22 -33.50 2.49
CA THR A 237 22.52 -34.89 2.05
C THR A 237 23.26 -34.99 0.71
N ARG A 238 23.62 -33.86 0.08
CA ARG A 238 24.32 -33.87 -1.21
C ARG A 238 25.83 -34.00 -1.02
N GLU A 239 26.48 -34.68 -1.95
CA GLU A 239 27.92 -35.03 -1.89
C GLU A 239 28.88 -33.83 -1.85
N TYR A 240 28.43 -32.61 -2.18
CA TYR A 240 29.25 -31.40 -2.17
C TYR A 240 29.15 -30.57 -0.88
N VAL A 241 28.38 -31.05 0.11
CA VAL A 241 28.18 -30.42 1.43
C VAL A 241 28.84 -31.30 2.48
#